data_AF-T0YNA5-F1
#
_entry.id   AF-T0YNA5-F1
#
_cell.length_a   1.000
_cell.length_b   1.000
_cell.length_c   1.000
_cell.angle_alpha   90.00
_cell.angle_beta   90.00
_cell.angle_gamma   90.00
#
_symmetry.space_group_name_H-M   'P 1'
#
loop_
_entity.id
_entity.type
_entity.pdbx_description
1 polymer ?
#
loop_
_entity_poly.entity_id
_entity_poly.type
_entity_poly.pdbx_seq_one_letter_code
_entity_poly.pdbx_strand_id
1 'polypeptide(L)'
;MDGKTLKSARVQARMTQAKAAARMGVSQPYLSMLEKGERAFTDDLARVAAKLFGLSPAVLPLPPASNLAVKVDPDFMARQLSGLGYPGYAHLRPVKANPAAVVLQALLQDDLGVRLSDALPWVLLVHHDLDWEWLVSCAKQFDAQNRLGFLVGMALELAEQCKFHLDAASALRPVLAVLERSRLAREDTLCEESMTKSERAWLRESRSNLARHWNLLCAMMPEDLTYVSERQAA
;
A
#
# COMPACT_ATOMS: atom_id res chain seq x y z
N MET A 1 -2.77 -13.28 5.02
CA MET A 1 -3.73 -13.56 6.12
C MET A 1 -3.15 -14.63 7.04
N ASP A 2 -3.12 -14.38 8.35
CA ASP A 2 -2.72 -15.38 9.34
C ASP A 2 -3.94 -16.02 10.05
N GLY A 3 -3.69 -17.10 10.81
CA GLY A 3 -4.74 -17.81 11.55
C GLY A 3 -5.40 -16.99 12.66
N LYS A 4 -4.66 -16.06 13.29
CA LYS A 4 -5.18 -15.19 14.35
C LYS A 4 -6.16 -14.17 13.77
N THR A 5 -5.82 -13.54 12.65
CA THR A 5 -6.72 -12.65 11.90
C THR A 5 -8.01 -13.36 11.55
N LEU A 6 -7.94 -14.58 11.02
CA LEU A 6 -9.13 -15.36 10.67
C LEU A 6 -10.01 -15.64 11.88
N LYS A 7 -9.42 -16.11 12.99
CA LYS A 7 -10.14 -16.39 14.23
C LYS A 7 -10.83 -15.14 14.78
N SER A 8 -10.10 -14.03 14.85
CA SER A 8 -10.63 -12.74 15.31
C SER A 8 -11.79 -12.26 14.43
N ALA A 9 -11.63 -12.31 13.12
CA ALA A 9 -12.66 -11.95 12.13
C ALA A 9 -13.93 -12.79 12.30
N ARG A 10 -13.77 -14.10 12.48
CA ARG A 10 -14.89 -15.01 12.72
C ARG A 10 -15.64 -14.68 14.01
N VAL A 11 -14.90 -14.40 15.09
CA VAL A 11 -15.48 -14.06 16.40
C VAL A 11 -16.22 -12.72 16.34
N GLN A 12 -15.65 -11.71 15.68
CA GLN A 12 -16.32 -10.42 15.44
C GLN A 12 -17.59 -10.59 14.61
N ALA A 13 -17.57 -11.46 13.60
CA ALA A 13 -18.76 -11.83 12.82
C ALA A 13 -19.75 -12.73 13.58
N ARG A 14 -19.50 -13.02 14.86
CA ARG A 14 -20.32 -13.87 15.75
C ARG A 14 -20.63 -15.23 15.15
N MET A 15 -19.66 -15.83 14.45
CA MET A 15 -19.82 -17.16 13.83
C MET A 15 -19.10 -18.24 14.63
N THR A 16 -19.75 -19.41 14.75
CA THR A 16 -19.09 -20.63 15.20
C THR A 16 -18.13 -21.13 14.12
N GLN A 17 -17.13 -21.94 14.50
CA GLN A 17 -16.23 -22.57 13.53
C GLN A 17 -17.02 -23.42 12.51
N ALA A 18 -18.02 -24.18 12.94
CA ALA A 18 -18.84 -24.98 12.04
C ALA A 18 -19.58 -24.12 10.99
N LYS A 19 -20.19 -23.00 11.41
CA LYS A 19 -20.90 -22.09 10.50
C LYS A 19 -19.95 -21.38 9.54
N ALA A 20 -18.80 -20.93 10.03
CA ALA A 20 -17.78 -20.29 9.20
C ALA A 20 -17.19 -21.26 8.17
N ALA A 21 -16.85 -22.48 8.60
CA ALA A 21 -16.30 -23.51 7.72
C ALA A 21 -17.27 -23.85 6.58
N ALA A 22 -18.55 -24.04 6.90
CA ALA A 22 -19.60 -24.26 5.91
C ALA A 22 -19.71 -23.11 4.89
N ARG A 23 -19.65 -21.85 5.35
CA ARG A 23 -19.69 -20.68 4.44
C ARG A 23 -18.41 -20.48 3.62
N MET A 24 -17.28 -20.94 4.13
CA MET A 24 -16.00 -20.92 3.42
C MET A 24 -15.83 -22.12 2.49
N GLY A 25 -16.74 -23.11 2.52
CA GLY A 25 -16.65 -24.32 1.70
C GLY A 25 -15.58 -25.31 2.18
N VAL A 26 -15.24 -25.30 3.47
CA VAL A 26 -14.22 -26.19 4.07
C VAL A 26 -14.78 -26.96 5.27
N SER A 27 -14.06 -27.99 5.74
CA SER A 27 -14.45 -28.72 6.95
C SER A 27 -14.11 -27.94 8.22
N GLN A 28 -14.88 -28.13 9.29
CA GLN A 28 -14.61 -27.47 10.59
C GLN A 28 -13.24 -27.86 11.19
N PRO A 29 -12.77 -29.12 11.10
CA PRO A 29 -11.40 -29.46 11.49
C PRO A 29 -10.34 -28.72 10.66
N TYR A 30 -10.55 -28.56 9.35
CA TYR A 30 -9.63 -27.80 8.50
C TYR A 30 -9.58 -26.32 8.87
N LEU A 31 -10.74 -25.70 9.13
CA LEU A 31 -10.80 -24.33 9.66
C LEU A 31 -10.05 -24.19 10.99
N SER A 32 -10.17 -25.18 11.89
CA SER A 32 -9.45 -25.18 13.17
C SER A 32 -7.94 -25.20 12.98
N MET A 33 -7.43 -26.03 12.05
CA MET A 33 -6.00 -26.06 11.71
C MET A 33 -5.51 -24.72 11.14
N LEU A 34 -6.31 -24.07 10.28
CA LEU A 34 -5.99 -22.74 9.74
C LEU A 34 -5.94 -21.67 10.85
N GLU A 35 -6.93 -21.63 11.74
CA GLU A 35 -6.96 -20.68 12.86
C GLU A 35 -5.80 -20.85 13.85
N LYS A 36 -5.25 -22.06 13.96
CA LYS A 36 -4.07 -22.35 14.78
C LYS A 36 -2.74 -22.11 14.04
N GLY A 37 -2.76 -21.86 12.73
CA GLY A 37 -1.56 -21.75 11.91
C GLY A 37 -0.88 -23.09 11.61
N GLU A 38 -1.55 -24.23 11.86
CA GLU A 38 -1.06 -25.57 11.53
C GLU A 38 -1.12 -25.86 10.02
N ARG A 39 -1.92 -25.07 9.28
CA ARG A 39 -2.00 -25.08 7.82
C ARG A 39 -1.89 -23.67 7.26
N ALA A 40 -1.19 -23.54 6.15
CA ALA A 40 -1.14 -22.30 5.37
C ALA A 40 -2.46 -22.09 4.60
N PHE A 41 -2.81 -20.83 4.38
CA PHE A 41 -3.92 -20.46 3.52
C PHE A 41 -3.54 -20.64 2.05
N THR A 42 -4.50 -21.11 1.26
CA THR A 42 -4.47 -20.85 -0.19
C THR A 42 -4.96 -19.44 -0.47
N ASP A 43 -4.52 -18.87 -1.58
CA ASP A 43 -4.94 -17.54 -2.02
C ASP A 43 -6.46 -17.41 -2.12
N ASP A 44 -7.11 -18.41 -2.71
CA ASP A 44 -8.56 -18.43 -2.88
C ASP A 44 -9.28 -18.41 -1.53
N LEU A 45 -8.79 -19.17 -0.55
CA LEU A 45 -9.41 -19.22 0.76
C LEU A 45 -9.25 -17.90 1.51
N ALA A 46 -8.09 -17.24 1.38
CA ALA A 46 -7.88 -15.92 1.94
C ALA A 46 -8.84 -14.88 1.30
N ARG A 47 -9.06 -14.94 -0.01
CA ARG A 47 -10.04 -14.08 -0.71
C ARG A 47 -11.48 -14.34 -0.24
N VAL A 48 -11.85 -15.61 -0.07
CA VAL A 48 -13.17 -16.01 0.47
C VAL A 48 -13.36 -15.48 1.89
N ALA A 49 -12.36 -15.67 2.77
CA ALA A 49 -12.41 -15.18 4.13
C ALA A 49 -12.50 -13.65 4.19
N ALA A 50 -11.67 -12.93 3.42
CA ALA A 50 -11.69 -11.47 3.36
C ALA A 50 -13.07 -10.94 2.95
N LYS A 51 -13.70 -11.56 1.94
CA LYS A 51 -15.05 -11.23 1.50
C LYS A 51 -16.11 -11.57 2.56
N LEU A 52 -16.03 -12.76 3.15
CA LEU A 52 -17.03 -13.26 4.08
C LEU A 52 -17.08 -12.44 5.37
N PHE A 53 -15.93 -11.99 5.86
CA PHE A 53 -15.80 -11.27 7.11
C PHE A 53 -15.61 -9.76 6.95
N GLY A 54 -15.60 -9.24 5.71
CA GLY A 54 -15.41 -7.81 5.45
C GLY A 54 -14.06 -7.29 5.93
N LEU A 55 -12.99 -8.08 5.76
CA LEU A 55 -11.67 -7.72 6.26
C LEU A 55 -10.99 -6.66 5.38
N SER A 56 -10.03 -5.94 5.99
CA SER A 56 -9.16 -4.99 5.31
C SER A 56 -8.54 -5.59 4.03
N PRO A 57 -8.43 -4.82 2.93
CA PRO A 57 -7.72 -5.25 1.73
C PRO A 57 -6.29 -5.73 1.99
N ALA A 58 -5.63 -5.27 3.06
CA ALA A 58 -4.29 -5.70 3.47
C ALA A 58 -4.18 -7.20 3.77
N VAL A 59 -5.29 -7.88 4.07
CA VAL A 59 -5.27 -9.34 4.33
C VAL A 59 -5.22 -10.18 3.06
N LEU A 60 -5.48 -9.58 1.88
CA LEU A 60 -5.46 -10.28 0.60
C LEU A 60 -4.07 -10.85 0.32
N PRO A 61 -3.96 -11.99 -0.39
CA PRO A 61 -2.66 -12.55 -0.72
C PRO A 61 -1.76 -11.57 -1.46
N LEU A 62 -0.48 -11.54 -1.07
CA LEU A 62 0.56 -10.79 -1.76
C LEU A 62 1.07 -11.63 -2.92
N PRO A 63 1.04 -11.11 -4.17
CA PRO A 63 1.60 -11.82 -5.30
C PRO A 63 3.14 -11.82 -5.22
N PRO A 64 3.83 -12.70 -5.97
CA PRO A 64 5.28 -12.64 -6.11
C PRO A 64 5.73 -11.26 -6.59
N ALA A 65 6.74 -10.68 -5.95
CA ALA A 65 7.18 -9.31 -6.25
C ALA A 65 7.69 -9.16 -7.70
N SER A 66 8.23 -10.22 -8.30
CA SER A 66 8.60 -10.26 -9.71
C SER A 66 7.42 -10.01 -10.66
N ASN A 67 6.21 -10.41 -10.28
CA ASN A 67 5.00 -10.16 -11.08
C ASN A 67 4.58 -8.69 -11.02
N LEU A 68 4.96 -7.97 -9.95
CA LEU A 68 4.64 -6.56 -9.76
C LEU A 68 5.64 -5.63 -10.45
N ALA A 69 6.83 -6.13 -10.77
CA ALA A 69 7.83 -5.40 -11.56
C ALA A 69 7.49 -5.28 -13.05
N VAL A 70 6.44 -5.98 -13.51
CA VAL A 70 5.97 -5.89 -14.90
C VAL A 70 5.30 -4.54 -15.13
N LYS A 71 5.56 -3.91 -16.28
CA LYS A 71 4.89 -2.66 -16.68
C LYS A 71 3.38 -2.88 -16.78
N VAL A 72 2.63 -1.97 -16.18
CA VAL A 72 1.18 -2.10 -16.05
C VAL A 72 0.48 -0.91 -16.70
N ASP A 73 -0.66 -1.20 -17.30
CA ASP A 73 -1.57 -0.19 -17.83
C ASP A 73 -2.02 0.78 -16.72
N PRO A 74 -1.83 2.10 -16.87
CA PRO A 74 -2.29 3.10 -15.91
C PRO A 74 -3.78 2.96 -15.53
N ASP A 75 -4.64 2.58 -16.48
CA ASP A 75 -6.07 2.38 -16.24
C ASP A 75 -6.33 1.19 -15.30
N PHE A 76 -5.53 0.14 -15.40
CA PHE A 76 -5.61 -0.99 -14.47
C PHE A 76 -5.23 -0.56 -13.05
N MET A 77 -4.18 0.25 -12.89
CA MET A 77 -3.76 0.75 -11.59
C MET A 77 -4.80 1.71 -10.97
N ALA A 78 -5.40 2.58 -11.78
CA ALA A 78 -6.50 3.44 -11.35
C ALA A 78 -7.68 2.62 -10.81
N ARG A 79 -7.99 1.47 -11.43
CA ARG A 79 -9.04 0.54 -10.97
C ARG A 79 -8.65 -0.22 -9.71
N GLN A 80 -7.36 -0.51 -9.48
CA GLN A 80 -6.88 -1.05 -8.21
C GLN A 80 -7.06 -0.01 -7.08
N LEU A 81 -6.67 1.25 -7.31
CA LEU A 81 -6.87 2.35 -6.36
C LEU A 81 -8.36 2.58 -6.06
N SER A 82 -9.23 2.51 -7.08
CA SER A 82 -10.69 2.49 -6.91
C SER A 82 -11.14 1.34 -6.00
N GLY A 83 -10.58 0.15 -6.17
CA GLY A 83 -10.86 -1.01 -5.31
C GLY A 83 -10.35 -0.89 -3.87
N LEU A 84 -9.37 -0.02 -3.64
CA LEU A 84 -8.90 0.36 -2.30
C LEU A 84 -9.73 1.49 -1.67
N GLY A 85 -10.66 2.09 -2.43
CA GLY A 85 -11.55 3.16 -1.98
C GLY A 85 -11.03 4.57 -2.25
N TYR A 86 -10.01 4.75 -3.09
CA TYR A 86 -9.47 6.08 -3.38
C TYR A 86 -10.54 6.98 -4.05
N PRO A 87 -10.88 8.14 -3.47
CA PRO A 87 -12.01 8.94 -3.95
C PRO A 87 -11.84 9.47 -5.38
N GLY A 88 -10.61 9.83 -5.77
CA GLY A 88 -10.32 10.33 -7.12
C GLY A 88 -10.65 9.33 -8.25
N TYR A 89 -10.77 8.04 -7.92
CA TYR A 89 -11.12 6.96 -8.86
C TYR A 89 -12.41 6.23 -8.49
N ALA A 90 -13.26 6.82 -7.63
CA ALA A 90 -14.51 6.19 -7.18
C ALA A 90 -15.50 5.90 -8.32
N HIS A 91 -15.39 6.60 -9.46
CA HIS A 91 -16.23 6.42 -10.65
C HIS A 91 -15.82 5.20 -11.50
N LEU A 92 -14.65 4.61 -11.26
CA LEU A 92 -14.15 3.47 -12.03
C LEU A 92 -14.71 2.14 -11.50
N ARG A 93 -14.72 1.11 -12.35
CA ARG A 93 -15.05 -0.25 -11.91
C ARG A 93 -13.89 -0.84 -11.09
N PRO A 94 -14.09 -1.14 -9.80
CA PRO A 94 -13.00 -1.49 -8.91
C PRO A 94 -12.38 -2.86 -9.23
N VAL A 95 -11.08 -2.97 -9.01
CA VAL A 95 -10.32 -4.22 -8.99
C VAL A 95 -9.77 -4.42 -7.59
N LYS A 96 -10.08 -5.56 -6.97
CA LYS A 96 -9.56 -5.87 -5.63
C LYS A 96 -8.07 -6.17 -5.69
N ALA A 97 -7.30 -5.49 -4.87
CA ALA A 97 -5.86 -5.70 -4.74
C ALA A 97 -5.43 -5.52 -3.28
N ASN A 98 -4.30 -6.14 -2.92
CA ASN A 98 -3.65 -5.84 -1.65
C ASN A 98 -2.98 -4.45 -1.77
N PRO A 99 -3.20 -3.53 -0.82
CA PRO A 99 -2.64 -2.17 -0.88
C PRO A 99 -1.09 -2.16 -0.92
N ALA A 100 -0.41 -3.10 -0.26
CA ALA A 100 1.05 -3.17 -0.30
C ALA A 100 1.55 -3.57 -1.69
N ALA A 101 0.82 -4.48 -2.35
CA ALA A 101 1.10 -4.85 -3.73
C ALA A 101 0.88 -3.69 -4.71
N VAL A 102 -0.18 -2.88 -4.51
CA VAL A 102 -0.45 -1.69 -5.34
C VAL A 102 0.66 -0.65 -5.17
N VAL A 103 1.06 -0.35 -3.93
CA VAL A 103 2.16 0.59 -3.66
C VAL A 103 3.45 0.10 -4.30
N LEU A 104 3.83 -1.16 -4.09
CA LEU A 104 5.04 -1.70 -4.71
C LEU A 104 4.96 -1.63 -6.23
N GLN A 105 3.86 -2.10 -6.84
CA GLN A 105 3.69 -2.08 -8.30
C GLN A 105 3.80 -0.68 -8.89
N ALA A 106 3.23 0.33 -8.22
CA ALA A 106 3.35 1.72 -8.61
C ALA A 106 4.81 2.21 -8.54
N LEU A 107 5.51 1.92 -7.44
CA LEU A 107 6.89 2.33 -7.23
C LEU A 107 7.89 1.70 -8.21
N LEU A 108 7.54 0.56 -8.80
CA LEU A 108 8.35 -0.15 -9.79
C LEU A 108 8.11 0.31 -11.24
N GLN A 109 7.21 1.26 -11.48
CA GLN A 109 7.06 1.84 -12.81
C GLN A 109 8.18 2.86 -13.08
N ASP A 110 8.67 2.90 -14.32
CA ASP A 110 9.61 3.94 -14.77
C ASP A 110 8.89 5.30 -14.87
N ASP A 111 7.65 5.26 -15.38
CA ASP A 111 6.79 6.42 -15.61
C ASP A 111 5.39 6.12 -15.08
N LEU A 112 4.89 6.98 -14.19
CA LEU A 112 3.59 6.91 -13.56
C LEU A 112 2.93 8.29 -13.66
N GLY A 113 1.67 8.33 -14.06
CA GLY A 113 0.95 9.61 -14.13
C GLY A 113 0.83 10.27 -12.75
N VAL A 114 0.97 11.60 -12.70
CA VAL A 114 0.94 12.41 -11.47
C VAL A 114 -0.24 12.05 -10.54
N ARG A 115 -1.45 11.91 -11.09
CA ARG A 115 -2.64 11.54 -10.30
C ARG A 115 -2.56 10.14 -9.66
N LEU A 116 -1.80 9.21 -10.24
CA LEU A 116 -1.58 7.88 -9.67
C LEU A 116 -0.52 7.96 -8.55
N SER A 117 0.57 8.70 -8.75
CA SER A 117 1.58 8.92 -7.69
C SER A 117 0.99 9.66 -6.50
N ASP A 118 0.16 10.68 -6.72
CA ASP A 118 -0.51 11.48 -5.69
C ASP A 118 -1.51 10.66 -4.87
N ALA A 119 -1.99 9.53 -5.38
CA ALA A 119 -2.86 8.64 -4.64
C ALA A 119 -2.11 7.78 -3.61
N LEU A 120 -0.78 7.58 -3.78
CA LEU A 120 -0.03 6.64 -2.96
C LEU A 120 0.11 7.07 -1.49
N PRO A 121 0.37 8.34 -1.14
CA PRO A 121 0.36 8.78 0.26
C PRO A 121 -0.97 8.50 0.95
N TRP A 122 -2.09 8.68 0.24
CA TRP A 122 -3.42 8.33 0.76
C TRP A 122 -3.55 6.83 1.07
N VAL A 123 -3.03 5.95 0.20
CA VAL A 123 -3.05 4.50 0.45
C VAL A 123 -2.31 4.15 1.74
N LEU A 124 -1.16 4.76 2.00
CA LEU A 124 -0.37 4.50 3.21
C LEU A 124 -1.08 4.97 4.50
N LEU A 125 -1.92 6.00 4.40
CA LEU A 125 -2.67 6.54 5.53
C LEU A 125 -3.94 5.75 5.84
N VAL A 126 -4.71 5.42 4.80
CA VAL A 126 -5.98 4.70 4.97
C VAL A 126 -5.73 3.23 5.29
N HIS A 127 -4.78 2.61 4.59
CA HIS A 127 -4.44 1.20 4.79
C HIS A 127 -3.12 1.07 5.57
N HIS A 128 -3.00 1.70 6.73
CA HIS A 128 -1.74 1.66 7.51
C HIS A 128 -1.39 0.27 8.10
N ASP A 129 -2.32 -0.69 8.00
CA ASP A 129 -2.19 -2.10 8.37
C ASP A 129 -1.51 -2.97 7.29
N LEU A 130 -0.83 -2.35 6.32
CA LEU A 130 -0.02 -3.03 5.32
C LEU A 130 0.99 -4.01 5.94
N ASP A 131 1.35 -5.03 5.18
CA ASP A 131 2.54 -5.84 5.46
C ASP A 131 3.82 -5.03 5.14
N TRP A 132 4.22 -4.19 6.10
CA TRP A 132 5.38 -3.31 5.99
C TRP A 132 6.69 -4.06 5.88
N GLU A 133 6.81 -5.22 6.52
CA GLU A 133 8.01 -6.06 6.44
C GLU A 133 8.21 -6.53 5.00
N TRP A 134 7.15 -7.07 4.39
CA TRP A 134 7.17 -7.47 2.98
C TRP A 134 7.43 -6.28 2.04
N LEU A 135 6.72 -5.16 2.23
CA LEU A 135 6.84 -3.99 1.34
C LEU A 135 8.24 -3.38 1.38
N VAL A 136 8.82 -3.21 2.58
CA VAL A 136 10.19 -2.67 2.73
C VAL A 136 11.23 -3.65 2.16
N SER A 137 11.05 -4.95 2.39
CA SER A 137 11.95 -5.97 1.84
C SER A 137 11.96 -5.95 0.31
N CYS A 138 10.78 -5.91 -0.31
CA CYS A 138 10.66 -5.81 -1.76
C CYS A 138 11.19 -4.49 -2.29
N ALA A 139 10.87 -3.36 -1.66
CA ALA A 139 11.39 -2.06 -2.10
C ALA A 139 12.93 -2.05 -2.13
N LYS A 140 13.58 -2.64 -1.13
CA LYS A 140 15.04 -2.81 -1.12
C LYS A 140 15.55 -3.74 -2.22
N GLN A 141 14.84 -4.83 -2.49
CA GLN A 141 15.20 -5.78 -3.54
C GLN A 141 15.23 -5.14 -4.94
N PHE A 142 14.37 -4.15 -5.17
CA PHE A 142 14.22 -3.47 -6.46
C PHE A 142 14.77 -2.04 -6.47
N ASP A 143 15.60 -1.66 -5.49
CA ASP A 143 16.17 -0.32 -5.34
C ASP A 143 15.13 0.84 -5.26
N ALA A 144 13.89 0.52 -4.87
CA ALA A 144 12.78 1.47 -4.75
C ALA A 144 12.62 2.05 -3.33
N GLN A 145 13.55 1.76 -2.41
CA GLN A 145 13.47 2.22 -1.01
C GLN A 145 13.50 3.73 -0.85
N ASN A 146 14.13 4.48 -1.77
CA ASN A 146 14.08 5.94 -1.74
C ASN A 146 12.70 6.46 -2.13
N ARG A 147 12.09 5.87 -3.16
CA ARG A 147 10.71 6.19 -3.57
C ARG A 147 9.72 5.89 -2.44
N LEU A 148 9.85 4.72 -1.81
CA LEU A 148 9.02 4.35 -0.66
C LEU A 148 9.27 5.27 0.55
N GLY A 149 10.53 5.59 0.86
CA GLY A 149 10.90 6.48 1.96
C GLY A 149 10.30 7.88 1.82
N PHE A 150 10.33 8.42 0.60
CA PHE A 150 9.67 9.67 0.28
C PHE A 150 8.15 9.60 0.50
N LEU A 151 7.48 8.58 -0.02
CA LEU A 151 6.02 8.43 0.16
C LEU A 151 5.61 8.26 1.63
N VAL A 152 6.38 7.48 2.41
CA VAL A 152 6.15 7.31 3.86
C VAL A 152 6.36 8.64 4.59
N GLY A 153 7.41 9.39 4.25
CA GLY A 153 7.65 10.72 4.80
C GLY A 153 6.53 11.70 4.47
N MET A 154 6.08 11.72 3.21
CA MET A 154 4.99 12.56 2.73
C MET A 154 3.67 12.23 3.46
N ALA A 155 3.34 10.95 3.58
CA ALA A 155 2.19 10.49 4.35
C ALA A 155 2.29 10.90 5.83
N LEU A 156 3.47 10.77 6.45
CA LEU A 156 3.67 11.16 7.84
C LEU A 156 3.50 12.68 8.04
N GLU A 157 4.09 13.51 7.18
CA GLU A 157 3.91 14.97 7.21
C GLU A 157 2.43 15.34 7.11
N LEU A 158 1.68 14.70 6.21
CA LEU A 158 0.23 14.93 6.05
C LEU A 158 -0.56 14.52 7.30
N ALA A 159 -0.28 13.35 7.88
CA ALA A 159 -0.96 12.90 9.10
C ALA A 159 -0.74 13.86 10.27
N GLU A 160 0.48 14.40 10.39
CA GLU A 160 0.84 15.36 11.44
C GLU A 160 0.19 16.74 11.20
N GLN A 161 0.14 17.21 9.96
CA GLN A 161 -0.49 18.48 9.58
C GLN A 161 -2.01 18.45 9.76
N CYS A 162 -2.67 17.41 9.28
CA CYS A 162 -4.14 17.32 9.27
C CYS A 162 -4.70 16.85 10.62
N LYS A 163 -3.86 16.34 11.54
CA LYS A 163 -4.28 15.73 12.83
C LYS A 163 -5.32 14.60 12.68
N PHE A 164 -5.43 14.02 11.49
CA PHE A 164 -6.19 12.83 11.19
C PHE A 164 -5.21 11.66 10.99
N HIS A 165 -5.69 10.41 11.10
CA HIS A 165 -4.86 9.21 10.92
C HIS A 165 -3.67 9.09 11.90
N LEU A 166 -3.88 9.41 13.19
CA LEU A 166 -2.84 9.29 14.23
C LEU A 166 -2.28 7.87 14.38
N ASP A 167 -3.13 6.86 14.15
CA ASP A 167 -2.72 5.45 14.14
C ASP A 167 -1.78 5.16 12.97
N ALA A 168 -2.05 5.74 11.80
CA ALA A 168 -1.16 5.65 10.64
C ALA A 168 0.19 6.32 10.93
N ALA A 169 0.22 7.53 11.49
CA ALA A 169 1.47 8.19 11.87
C ALA A 169 2.32 7.31 12.82
N SER A 170 1.67 6.64 13.77
CA SER A 170 2.33 5.73 14.70
C SER A 170 2.90 4.49 14.01
N ALA A 171 2.20 3.96 12.99
CA ALA A 171 2.67 2.85 12.17
C ALA A 171 3.80 3.25 11.20
N LEU A 172 3.78 4.47 10.65
CA LEU A 172 4.73 4.95 9.64
C LEU A 172 6.10 5.32 10.22
N ARG A 173 6.18 5.86 11.45
CA ARG A 173 7.46 6.28 12.06
C ARG A 173 8.51 5.16 12.15
N PRO A 174 8.19 3.94 12.65
CA PRO A 174 9.14 2.83 12.66
C PRO A 174 9.59 2.43 11.25
N VAL A 175 8.68 2.44 10.28
CA VAL A 175 8.97 2.10 8.89
C VAL A 175 9.97 3.09 8.29
N LEU A 176 9.72 4.39 8.48
CA LEU A 176 10.62 5.45 8.03
C LEU A 176 12.03 5.26 8.61
N ALA A 177 12.13 4.98 9.91
CA ALA A 177 13.42 4.72 10.57
C ALA A 177 14.17 3.50 10.00
N VAL A 178 13.45 2.46 9.51
CA VAL A 178 14.07 1.32 8.82
C VAL A 178 14.56 1.71 7.43
N LEU A 179 13.77 2.50 6.69
CA LEU A 179 14.12 2.96 5.35
C LEU A 179 15.33 3.91 5.36
N GLU A 180 15.43 4.78 6.38
CA GLU A 180 16.55 5.71 6.57
C GLU A 180 17.90 4.99 6.60
N ARG A 181 17.96 3.85 7.29
CA ARG A 181 19.18 3.03 7.39
C ARG A 181 19.58 2.38 6.06
N SER A 182 18.68 2.35 5.08
CA SER A 182 18.88 1.75 3.76
C SER A 182 18.79 2.76 2.61
N ARG A 183 18.78 4.06 2.92
CA ARG A 183 18.67 5.13 1.93
C ARG A 183 19.81 5.04 0.91
N LEU A 184 19.46 5.09 -0.37
CA LEU A 184 20.41 5.08 -1.47
C LEU A 184 20.96 6.50 -1.72
N ALA A 185 22.25 6.59 -2.01
CA ALA A 185 22.90 7.83 -2.45
C ALA A 185 22.57 8.21 -3.91
N ARG A 186 22.09 7.25 -4.70
CA ARG A 186 21.76 7.44 -6.11
C ARG A 186 20.56 8.39 -6.26
N GLU A 187 20.66 9.34 -7.19
CA GLU A 187 19.53 10.15 -7.62
C GLU A 187 18.51 9.28 -8.37
N ASP A 188 17.24 9.43 -8.05
CA ASP A 188 16.12 8.72 -8.69
C ASP A 188 14.94 9.68 -8.93
N THR A 189 13.86 9.21 -9.51
CA THR A 189 12.60 9.94 -9.72
C THR A 189 11.47 9.26 -8.95
N LEU A 190 10.33 9.92 -8.76
CA LEU A 190 9.13 9.26 -8.26
C LEU A 190 8.31 8.68 -9.44
N CYS A 191 8.92 7.75 -10.19
CA CYS A 191 8.34 7.16 -11.39
C CYS A 191 8.07 8.20 -12.48
N GLU A 192 9.07 9.01 -12.82
CA GLU A 192 9.01 9.99 -13.91
C GLU A 192 10.35 9.98 -14.69
N GLU A 193 10.78 8.80 -15.14
CA GLU A 193 12.06 8.66 -15.84
C GLU A 193 12.13 9.42 -17.17
N SER A 194 10.99 9.58 -17.85
CA SER A 194 10.84 10.29 -19.12
C SER A 194 11.06 11.81 -19.05
N MET A 195 11.24 12.38 -17.84
CA MET A 195 11.54 13.80 -17.66
C MET A 195 12.73 14.26 -18.52
N THR A 196 12.53 15.41 -19.16
CA THR A 196 13.55 16.10 -19.95
C THR A 196 14.71 16.58 -19.08
N LYS A 197 15.85 16.88 -19.72
CA LYS A 197 17.02 17.43 -19.02
C LYS A 197 16.71 18.76 -18.31
N SER A 198 15.87 19.59 -18.92
CA SER A 198 15.49 20.88 -18.36
C SER A 198 14.60 20.73 -17.13
N GLU A 199 13.63 19.81 -17.16
CA GLU A 199 12.79 19.48 -16.00
C GLU A 199 13.62 18.92 -14.85
N ARG A 200 14.55 17.99 -15.13
CA ARG A 200 15.48 17.47 -14.12
C ARG A 200 16.38 18.55 -13.53
N ALA A 201 16.90 19.47 -14.35
CA ALA A 201 17.71 20.58 -13.87
C ALA A 201 16.91 21.51 -12.95
N TRP A 202 15.68 21.84 -13.35
CA TRP A 202 14.78 22.64 -12.52
C TRP A 202 14.46 21.96 -11.19
N LEU A 203 14.13 20.65 -11.19
CA LEU A 203 13.81 19.90 -9.96
C LEU A 203 14.98 19.79 -8.98
N ARG A 204 16.23 19.77 -9.45
CA ARG A 204 17.39 19.79 -8.52
C ARG A 204 17.40 21.04 -7.66
N GLU A 205 16.92 22.16 -8.21
CA GLU A 205 16.83 23.44 -7.52
C GLU A 205 15.51 23.60 -6.75
N SER A 206 14.38 23.18 -7.31
CA SER A 206 13.04 23.49 -6.79
C SER A 206 12.42 22.44 -5.86
N ARG A 207 12.89 21.17 -5.89
CA ARG A 207 12.27 20.07 -5.11
C ARG A 207 12.24 20.32 -3.60
N SER A 208 11.29 19.67 -2.92
CA SER A 208 11.13 19.76 -1.46
C SER A 208 12.35 19.23 -0.69
N ASN A 209 12.49 19.63 0.58
CA ASN A 209 13.55 19.10 1.45
C ASN A 209 13.42 17.59 1.65
N LEU A 210 12.19 17.07 1.71
CA LEU A 210 11.94 15.64 1.78
C LEU A 210 12.42 14.92 0.50
N ALA A 211 12.12 15.48 -0.68
CA ALA A 211 12.61 14.93 -1.95
C ALA A 211 14.14 15.00 -2.05
N ARG A 212 14.77 16.11 -1.60
CA ARG A 212 16.25 16.20 -1.48
C ARG A 212 16.79 15.13 -0.56
N HIS A 213 16.15 14.94 0.60
CA HIS A 213 16.57 13.96 1.58
C HIS A 213 16.55 12.54 1.00
N TRP A 214 15.51 12.16 0.27
CA TRP A 214 15.43 10.84 -0.37
C TRP A 214 16.12 10.76 -1.75
N ASN A 215 16.91 11.75 -2.15
CA ASN A 215 17.57 11.83 -3.45
C ASN A 215 16.61 11.68 -4.65
N LEU A 216 15.37 12.16 -4.54
CA LEU A 216 14.38 12.10 -5.61
C LEU A 216 14.27 13.41 -6.38
N LEU A 217 14.16 13.33 -7.70
CA LEU A 217 13.65 14.40 -8.55
C LEU A 217 12.14 14.20 -8.68
N CYS A 218 11.38 15.00 -7.93
CA CYS A 218 9.93 14.94 -7.87
C CYS A 218 9.39 16.32 -7.46
N ALA A 219 8.27 16.72 -8.08
CA ALA A 219 7.59 17.98 -7.78
C ALA A 219 6.50 17.84 -6.70
N MET A 220 6.19 16.61 -6.23
CA MET A 220 5.09 16.36 -5.30
C MET A 220 5.28 17.13 -3.99
N MET A 221 4.24 17.90 -3.63
CA MET A 221 4.15 18.66 -2.39
C MET A 221 2.91 18.24 -1.59
N PRO A 222 2.92 18.35 -0.25
CA PRO A 222 1.76 18.02 0.58
C PRO A 222 0.49 18.77 0.18
N GLU A 223 0.61 20.03 -0.27
CA GLU A 223 -0.51 20.91 -0.60
C GLU A 223 -1.30 20.46 -1.84
N ASP A 224 -0.67 19.68 -2.73
CA ASP A 224 -1.30 19.21 -3.96
C ASP A 224 -2.17 17.95 -3.72
N LEU A 225 -2.05 17.32 -2.55
CA LEU A 225 -2.67 16.03 -2.22
C LEU A 225 -4.10 16.19 -1.69
N THR A 226 -5.01 16.55 -2.59
CA THR A 226 -6.39 16.97 -2.30
C THR A 226 -7.14 15.99 -1.39
N TYR A 227 -7.08 14.68 -1.68
CA TYR A 227 -7.88 13.67 -0.97
C TYR A 227 -7.30 13.21 0.38
N VAL A 228 -6.10 13.63 0.72
CA VAL A 228 -5.48 13.31 2.02
C VAL A 228 -5.97 14.27 3.12
N SER A 229 -6.39 15.47 2.74
CA SER A 229 -6.82 16.52 3.67
C SER A 229 -8.29 16.38 4.16
N GLU A 230 -9.06 15.48 3.56
CA GLU A 230 -10.46 15.27 3.90
C GLU A 230 -10.64 14.14 4.92
N ARG A 231 -11.39 14.42 5.99
CA ARG A 231 -11.77 13.41 7.00
C ARG A 231 -12.67 12.35 6.35
N GLN A 232 -12.08 11.29 5.84
CA GLN A 232 -12.84 10.16 5.30
C GLN A 232 -13.12 9.19 6.45
N ALA A 233 -14.40 9.13 6.86
CA ALA A 233 -14.88 8.17 7.83
C ALA A 233 -14.71 6.76 7.27
N ALA A 234 -13.91 5.94 7.96
CA ALA A 234 -13.88 4.49 7.77
C ALA A 234 -15.21 3.85 8.16
#